data_AF-S8E2D4-F1
#
_entry.id   AF-S8E2D4-F1
#
_cell.length_a   1.000
_cell.length_b   1.000
_cell.length_c   1.000
_cell.angle_alpha   90.00
_cell.angle_beta   90.00
_cell.angle_gamma   90.00
#
_symmetry.space_group_name_H-M   'P 1'
#
loop_
_entity.id
_entity.type
_entity.pdbx_description
1 polymer ?
#
loop_
_entity_poly.entity_id
_entity_poly.type
_entity_poly.pdbx_seq_one_letter_code
_entity_poly.pdbx_strand_id
1 'polypeptide(L)'
;IVEEKAESTREEEVDLKNWPARFNRLRKQIMVLWDACNVPLVHRTYFFLLIKQDSTDPIYMEVENRRLTFLKEMFDRGNSALQDGRLLTLASSKKALQGEREMLSRLMCKKYREEERIRTYVEWGISVSSKKRRLQLAQRLWSETESMDHVAKSAAIVAKLIGFFDHGLALEETLGLRFAP
;
A
#
# COMPACT_ATOMS: atom_id res chain seq x y z
N ILE A 1 -33.49 25.19 1.39
CA ILE A 1 -32.27 25.75 2.02
C ILE A 1 -32.07 25.28 3.47
N VAL A 2 -32.94 25.57 4.44
CA VAL A 2 -32.72 25.14 5.84
C VAL A 2 -32.93 23.62 6.03
N GLU A 3 -33.97 23.05 5.42
CA GLU A 3 -34.22 21.59 5.47
C GLU A 3 -33.18 20.79 4.67
N GLU A 4 -32.82 21.25 3.46
CA GLU A 4 -31.79 20.65 2.61
C GLU A 4 -30.40 20.61 3.29
N LYS A 5 -30.07 21.64 4.09
CA LYS A 5 -28.84 21.70 4.89
C LYS A 5 -28.90 20.78 6.11
N ALA A 6 -30.08 20.56 6.69
CA ALA A 6 -30.31 19.66 7.82
C ALA A 6 -30.33 18.18 7.40
N GLU A 7 -30.75 17.90 6.16
CA GLU A 7 -30.76 16.56 5.56
C GLU A 7 -29.34 16.15 5.12
N SER A 8 -28.60 17.07 4.49
CA SER A 8 -27.18 16.90 4.17
C SER A 8 -26.30 16.67 5.42
N THR A 9 -26.57 17.35 6.54
CA THR A 9 -25.83 17.11 7.79
C THR A 9 -26.20 15.79 8.47
N ARG A 10 -27.42 15.29 8.30
CA ARG A 10 -27.83 13.97 8.83
C ARG A 10 -27.26 12.82 8.01
N GLU A 11 -27.17 12.96 6.70
CA GLU A 11 -26.52 11.96 5.83
C GLU A 11 -25.01 11.87 6.08
N GLU A 12 -24.33 13.01 6.25
CA GLU A 12 -22.91 13.06 6.63
C GLU A 12 -22.66 12.43 8.02
N GLU A 13 -23.52 12.70 9.02
CA GLU A 13 -23.43 12.06 10.33
C GLU A 13 -23.63 10.53 10.29
N VAL A 14 -24.52 10.05 9.43
CA VAL A 14 -24.80 8.61 9.27
C VAL A 14 -23.67 7.91 8.51
N ASP A 15 -23.08 8.54 7.50
CA ASP A 15 -21.91 8.00 6.78
C ASP A 15 -20.68 7.96 7.70
N LEU A 16 -20.44 9.00 8.50
CA LEU A 16 -19.35 9.02 9.49
C LEU A 16 -19.52 7.97 10.59
N LYS A 17 -20.75 7.71 11.06
CA LYS A 17 -21.02 6.65 12.05
C LYS A 17 -20.77 5.24 11.50
N ASN A 18 -21.00 5.04 10.20
CA ASN A 18 -20.75 3.76 9.51
C ASN A 18 -19.34 3.66 8.93
N TRP A 19 -18.60 4.77 8.91
CA TRP A 19 -17.28 4.86 8.30
C TRP A 19 -16.29 3.83 8.83
N PRO A 20 -16.14 3.57 10.14
CA PRO A 20 -15.18 2.57 10.62
C PRO A 20 -15.43 1.16 10.05
N ALA A 21 -16.69 0.75 9.91
CA ALA A 21 -17.03 -0.54 9.32
C ALA A 21 -16.76 -0.57 7.81
N ARG A 22 -17.17 0.49 7.10
CA ARG A 22 -16.95 0.67 5.66
C ARG A 22 -15.47 0.74 5.31
N PHE A 23 -14.69 1.48 6.10
CA PHE A 23 -13.24 1.60 6.01
C PHE A 23 -12.58 0.24 6.09
N ASN A 24 -12.91 -0.55 7.11
CA ASN A 24 -12.33 -1.89 7.28
C ASN A 24 -12.67 -2.81 6.10
N ARG A 25 -13.89 -2.72 5.57
CA ARG A 25 -14.30 -3.47 4.37
C ARG A 25 -13.50 -3.04 3.14
N LEU A 26 -13.42 -1.73 2.87
CA LEU A 26 -12.66 -1.19 1.74
C LEU A 26 -11.18 -1.54 1.86
N ARG A 27 -10.59 -1.44 3.04
CA ARG A 27 -9.19 -1.80 3.28
C ARG A 27 -8.92 -3.24 2.89
N LYS A 28 -9.74 -4.19 3.37
CA LYS A 28 -9.63 -5.60 3.01
C LYS A 28 -9.74 -5.82 1.50
N GLN A 29 -10.73 -5.18 0.86
CA GLN A 29 -10.90 -5.28 -0.60
C GLN A 29 -9.68 -4.76 -1.36
N ILE A 30 -9.17 -3.59 -0.99
CA ILE A 30 -7.97 -2.99 -1.61
C ILE A 30 -6.77 -3.92 -1.45
N MET A 31 -6.58 -4.53 -0.29
CA MET A 31 -5.45 -5.44 -0.06
C MET A 31 -5.51 -6.69 -0.95
N VAL A 32 -6.70 -7.30 -1.09
CA VAL A 32 -6.91 -8.41 -2.02
C VAL A 32 -6.65 -7.98 -3.47
N LEU A 33 -7.15 -6.81 -3.85
CA LEU A 33 -6.97 -6.29 -5.20
C LEU A 33 -5.50 -5.94 -5.51
N TRP A 34 -4.76 -5.40 -4.54
CA TRP A 34 -3.32 -5.15 -4.69
C TRP A 34 -2.55 -6.42 -5.03
N ASP A 35 -2.86 -7.52 -4.35
CA ASP A 35 -2.23 -8.80 -4.63
C ASP A 35 -2.59 -9.30 -6.04
N ALA A 36 -3.87 -9.34 -6.37
CA ALA A 36 -4.36 -9.80 -7.68
C ALA A 36 -3.78 -8.98 -8.84
N CYS A 37 -3.62 -7.67 -8.66
CA CYS A 37 -3.07 -6.76 -9.66
C CYS A 37 -1.54 -6.65 -9.64
N ASN A 38 -0.84 -7.38 -8.76
CA ASN A 38 0.62 -7.29 -8.57
C ASN A 38 1.10 -5.85 -8.32
N VAL A 39 0.37 -5.09 -7.49
CA VAL A 39 0.70 -3.69 -7.20
C VAL A 39 2.03 -3.60 -6.45
N PRO A 40 2.93 -2.67 -6.82
CA PRO A 40 4.22 -2.48 -6.16
C PRO A 40 4.09 -2.25 -4.64
N LEU A 41 4.98 -2.86 -3.86
CA LEU A 41 5.03 -2.80 -2.40
C LEU A 41 5.25 -1.39 -1.87
N VAL A 42 6.02 -0.57 -2.58
CA VAL A 42 6.24 0.83 -2.24
C VAL A 42 4.91 1.57 -2.27
N HIS A 43 4.11 1.41 -3.33
CA HIS A 43 2.76 1.99 -3.42
C HIS A 43 1.85 1.52 -2.28
N ARG A 44 1.81 0.20 -2.02
CA ARG A 44 1.03 -0.37 -0.89
C ARG A 44 1.42 0.28 0.44
N THR A 45 2.72 0.48 0.65
CA THR A 45 3.29 1.09 1.87
C THR A 45 2.94 2.57 1.98
N TYR A 46 3.09 3.35 0.90
CA TYR A 46 2.67 4.75 0.88
C TYR A 46 1.20 4.90 1.26
N PHE A 47 0.32 4.17 0.56
CA PHE A 47 -1.12 4.23 0.80
C PHE A 47 -1.47 3.82 2.23
N PHE A 48 -0.86 2.75 2.74
CA PHE A 48 -1.09 2.28 4.11
C PHE A 48 -0.64 3.27 5.19
N LEU A 49 0.47 3.99 4.98
CA LEU A 49 1.00 4.95 5.95
C LEU A 49 0.28 6.31 5.90
N LEU A 50 -0.24 6.70 4.74
CA LEU A 50 -0.94 7.97 4.57
C LEU A 50 -2.36 7.94 5.15
N ILE A 51 -3.02 6.79 5.11
CA ILE A 51 -4.42 6.65 5.52
C ILE A 51 -4.53 6.45 7.03
N LYS A 52 -5.11 7.43 7.72
CA LYS A 52 -5.12 7.55 9.19
C LYS A 52 -6.48 7.30 9.85
N GLN A 53 -7.48 6.85 9.09
CA GLN A 53 -8.91 6.82 9.45
C GLN A 53 -9.48 8.20 9.78
N ASP A 54 -9.02 9.25 9.09
CA ASP A 54 -9.55 10.61 9.22
C ASP A 54 -10.64 10.91 8.18
N SER A 55 -11.13 12.16 8.17
CA SER A 55 -12.24 12.59 7.32
C SER A 55 -11.89 12.70 5.82
N THR A 56 -10.61 12.66 5.43
CA THR A 56 -10.19 12.75 4.02
C THR A 56 -9.96 11.39 3.37
N ASP A 57 -9.71 10.37 4.19
CA ASP A 57 -9.49 8.99 3.78
C ASP A 57 -10.62 8.32 2.97
N PRO A 58 -11.93 8.67 3.13
CA PRO A 58 -12.99 8.05 2.35
C PRO A 58 -12.80 8.14 0.84
N ILE A 59 -12.41 9.32 0.35
CA ILE A 59 -12.24 9.58 -1.07
C ILE A 59 -11.05 8.78 -1.61
N TYR A 60 -9.91 8.79 -0.92
CA TYR A 60 -8.72 8.04 -1.34
C TYR A 60 -8.97 6.53 -1.39
N MET A 61 -9.67 6.00 -0.39
CA MET A 61 -10.03 4.57 -0.32
C MET A 61 -10.94 4.18 -1.47
N GLU A 62 -11.97 4.96 -1.77
CA GLU A 62 -12.87 4.69 -2.89
C GLU A 62 -12.18 4.78 -4.25
N VAL A 63 -11.37 5.82 -4.46
CA VAL A 63 -10.64 6.03 -5.72
C VAL A 63 -9.70 4.86 -5.98
N GLU A 64 -8.90 4.44 -5.00
CA GLU A 64 -7.99 3.32 -5.16
C GLU A 64 -8.74 2.01 -5.38
N ASN A 65 -9.84 1.76 -4.65
CA ASN A 65 -10.66 0.57 -4.84
C ASN A 65 -11.23 0.49 -6.27
N ARG A 66 -11.79 1.59 -6.80
CA ARG A 66 -12.33 1.66 -8.17
C ARG A 66 -11.23 1.43 -9.21
N ARG A 67 -10.09 2.10 -9.05
CA ARG A 67 -8.92 1.95 -9.95
C ARG A 67 -8.46 0.50 -10.03
N LEU A 68 -8.32 -0.16 -8.87
CA LEU A 68 -7.86 -1.55 -8.82
C LEU A 68 -8.90 -2.54 -9.32
N THR A 69 -10.18 -2.31 -9.04
CA THR A 69 -11.27 -3.15 -9.56
C THR A 69 -11.29 -3.12 -11.08
N PHE A 70 -11.23 -1.93 -11.68
CA PHE A 70 -11.11 -1.77 -13.12
C PHE A 70 -9.87 -2.48 -13.68
N LEU A 71 -8.71 -2.30 -13.03
CA LEU A 71 -7.48 -2.95 -13.46
C LEU A 71 -7.59 -4.48 -13.41
N LYS A 72 -8.21 -5.03 -12.36
CA LYS A 72 -8.44 -6.47 -12.22
C LYS A 72 -9.36 -7.00 -13.32
N GLU A 73 -10.48 -6.32 -13.59
CA GLU A 73 -11.39 -6.73 -14.66
C GLU A 73 -10.70 -6.73 -16.03
N MET A 74 -9.84 -5.75 -16.30
CA MET A 74 -9.04 -5.72 -17.53
C MET A 74 -8.10 -6.91 -17.63
N PHE A 75 -7.42 -7.26 -16.53
CA PHE A 75 -6.54 -8.44 -16.49
C PHE A 75 -7.30 -9.75 -16.66
N ASP A 76 -8.47 -9.89 -16.02
CA ASP A 76 -9.30 -11.10 -16.11
C ASP A 76 -9.84 -11.31 -17.53
N ARG A 77 -10.04 -10.23 -18.30
CA ARG A 77 -10.42 -10.30 -19.73
C ARG A 77 -9.24 -10.52 -20.68
N GLY A 78 -8.00 -10.61 -20.17
CA GLY A 78 -6.79 -10.66 -20.98
C GLY A 78 -6.46 -9.36 -21.71
N ASN A 79 -7.16 -8.28 -21.36
CA ASN A 79 -6.96 -6.96 -21.94
C ASN A 79 -5.83 -6.22 -21.22
N SER A 80 -5.45 -5.08 -21.79
CA SER A 80 -4.47 -4.17 -21.22
C SER A 80 -5.12 -2.84 -20.85
N ALA A 81 -4.73 -2.28 -19.70
CA ALA A 81 -5.20 -0.97 -19.26
C ALA A 81 -4.19 0.10 -19.70
N LEU A 82 -4.66 1.25 -20.18
CA LEU A 82 -3.80 2.43 -20.34
C LEU A 82 -3.72 3.15 -19.00
N GLN A 83 -2.53 3.21 -18.40
CA GLN A 83 -2.25 4.00 -17.21
C GLN A 83 -1.01 4.85 -17.46
N ASP A 84 -1.11 6.17 -17.24
CA ASP A 84 -0.03 7.15 -17.46
C ASP A 84 0.61 7.05 -18.85
N GLY A 85 -0.21 6.82 -19.89
CA GLY A 85 0.24 6.67 -21.28
C GLY A 85 1.00 5.37 -21.57
N ARG A 86 1.10 4.44 -20.62
CA ARG A 86 1.69 3.12 -20.79
C ARG A 86 0.65 2.01 -20.75
N LEU A 87 0.92 0.98 -21.54
CA LEU A 87 0.12 -0.23 -21.55
C LEU A 87 0.46 -1.10 -20.34
N LEU A 88 -0.47 -1.21 -19.40
CA LEU A 88 -0.39 -2.12 -18.26
C LEU A 88 -1.07 -3.44 -18.58
N THR A 89 -0.30 -4.50 -18.45
CA THR A 89 -0.72 -5.89 -18.55
C THR A 89 -0.42 -6.61 -17.23
N LEU A 90 -1.10 -7.73 -16.98
CA LEU A 90 -0.80 -8.57 -15.81
C LEU A 90 0.67 -9.00 -15.78
N ALA A 91 1.24 -9.34 -16.95
CA ALA A 91 2.63 -9.74 -17.08
C ALA A 91 3.61 -8.60 -16.76
N SER A 92 3.34 -7.38 -17.25
CA SER A 92 4.18 -6.21 -16.94
C SER A 92 4.08 -5.82 -15.46
N SER A 93 2.90 -5.90 -14.83
CA SER A 93 2.73 -5.63 -13.41
C SER A 93 3.49 -6.65 -12.55
N LYS A 94 3.38 -7.95 -12.87
CA LYS A 94 4.16 -9.01 -12.22
C LYS A 94 5.67 -8.77 -12.36
N LYS A 95 6.13 -8.36 -13.55
CA LYS A 95 7.54 -8.03 -13.79
C LYS A 95 7.99 -6.81 -12.99
N ALA A 96 7.16 -5.78 -12.88
CA ALA A 96 7.44 -4.58 -12.09
C ALA A 96 7.59 -4.92 -10.60
N LEU A 97 6.64 -5.68 -10.04
CA LEU A 97 6.70 -6.13 -8.64
C LEU A 97 7.94 -7.00 -8.38
N GLN A 98 8.31 -7.90 -9.29
CA GLN A 98 9.52 -8.71 -9.16
C GLN A 98 10.79 -7.83 -9.16
N GLY A 99 10.88 -6.85 -10.07
CA GLY A 99 12.01 -5.91 -10.12
C GLY A 99 12.11 -5.04 -8.87
N GLU A 100 10.98 -4.62 -8.32
CA GLU A 100 10.93 -3.89 -7.06
C GLU A 100 11.40 -4.75 -5.87
N ARG A 101 10.97 -6.01 -5.78
CA ARG A 101 11.47 -6.94 -4.74
C ARG A 101 12.98 -7.14 -4.84
N GLU A 102 13.53 -7.21 -6.05
CA GLU A 102 14.98 -7.23 -6.25
C GLU A 102 15.66 -5.94 -5.79
N MET A 103 15.09 -4.77 -6.10
CA MET A 103 15.57 -3.47 -5.64
C MET A 103 15.59 -3.40 -4.10
N LEU A 104 14.48 -3.74 -3.44
CA LEU A 104 14.35 -3.77 -1.98
C LEU A 104 15.39 -4.71 -1.35
N SER A 105 15.62 -5.88 -1.96
CA SER A 105 16.64 -6.82 -1.50
C SER A 105 18.05 -6.21 -1.51
N ARG A 106 18.36 -5.34 -2.48
CA ARG A 106 19.66 -4.64 -2.56
C ARG A 106 19.73 -3.52 -1.52
N LEU A 107 18.63 -2.83 -1.25
CA LEU A 107 18.54 -1.76 -0.24
C LEU A 107 18.75 -2.27 1.18
N MET A 108 18.48 -3.56 1.46
CA MET A 108 18.74 -4.17 2.78
C MET A 108 20.19 -3.93 3.27
N CYS A 109 21.18 -4.02 2.39
CA CYS A 109 22.57 -3.80 2.78
C CYS A 109 22.93 -2.32 2.95
N LYS A 110 22.16 -1.41 2.34
CA LYS A 110 22.39 0.04 2.41
C LYS A 110 21.73 0.67 3.64
N LYS A 111 20.55 0.18 4.02
CA LYS A 111 19.69 0.80 5.05
C LYS A 111 19.69 0.08 6.41
N TYR A 112 20.17 -1.15 6.47
CA TYR A 112 20.22 -1.94 7.70
C TYR A 112 21.64 -2.38 8.01
N ARG A 113 22.04 -2.25 9.28
CA ARG A 113 23.26 -2.86 9.82
C ARG A 113 23.16 -4.37 9.85
N GLU A 114 24.28 -5.07 10.00
CA GLU A 114 24.29 -6.53 9.95
C GLU A 114 23.43 -7.17 11.04
N GLU A 115 23.52 -6.66 12.26
CA GLU A 115 22.78 -7.15 13.42
C GLU A 115 21.27 -6.93 13.22
N GLU A 116 20.89 -5.78 12.64
CA GLU A 116 19.50 -5.50 12.30
C GLU A 116 18.98 -6.47 11.24
N ARG A 117 19.77 -6.72 10.17
CA ARG A 117 19.38 -7.69 9.12
C ARG A 117 19.15 -9.08 9.70
N ILE A 118 20.04 -9.54 10.58
CA ILE A 118 19.93 -10.87 11.22
C ILE A 118 18.65 -10.94 12.05
N ARG A 119 18.37 -9.93 12.88
CA ARG A 119 17.14 -9.87 13.67
C ARG A 119 15.89 -9.90 12.79
N THR A 120 15.86 -9.09 11.73
CA THR A 120 14.75 -9.09 10.77
C THR A 120 14.59 -10.46 10.11
N TYR A 121 15.66 -11.15 9.73
CA TYR A 121 15.54 -12.50 9.17
C TYR A 121 14.92 -13.49 10.15
N VAL A 122 15.38 -13.49 11.41
CA VAL A 122 14.84 -14.38 12.44
C VAL A 122 13.36 -14.09 12.70
N GLU A 123 12.98 -12.82 12.87
CA GLU A 123 11.59 -12.40 13.08
C GLU A 123 10.68 -12.84 11.91
N TRP A 124 11.21 -12.81 10.68
CA TRP A 124 10.48 -13.19 9.48
C TRP A 124 10.60 -14.69 9.15
N GLY A 125 11.07 -15.52 10.08
CA GLY A 125 11.20 -16.97 9.91
C GLY A 125 12.19 -17.38 8.82
N ILE A 126 13.20 -16.56 8.55
CA ILE A 126 14.27 -16.82 7.58
C ILE A 126 15.50 -17.28 8.35
N SER A 127 15.94 -18.51 8.09
CA SER A 127 17.18 -19.01 8.66
C SER A 127 18.38 -18.14 8.23
N VAL A 128 19.20 -17.76 9.21
CA VAL A 128 20.41 -16.93 9.02
C VAL A 128 21.45 -17.64 8.14
N SER A 129 21.40 -18.97 8.03
CA SER A 129 22.30 -19.74 7.14
C SER A 129 21.75 -19.93 5.72
N SER A 130 20.48 -19.61 5.47
CA SER A 130 19.85 -19.86 4.16
C SER A 130 20.41 -18.98 3.03
N LYS A 131 20.32 -19.42 1.77
CA LYS A 131 20.81 -18.64 0.61
C LYS A 131 19.81 -17.54 0.22
N LYS A 132 20.27 -16.44 -0.35
CA LYS A 132 19.42 -15.34 -0.86
C LYS A 132 18.42 -14.76 0.17
N ARG A 133 18.78 -14.72 1.47
CA ARG A 133 17.93 -14.23 2.58
C ARG A 133 17.25 -12.89 2.32
N ARG A 134 17.99 -11.95 1.72
CA ARG A 134 17.47 -10.62 1.33
C ARG A 134 16.29 -10.71 0.36
N LEU A 135 16.38 -11.59 -0.64
CA LEU A 135 15.31 -11.79 -1.61
C LEU A 135 14.15 -12.57 -1.00
N GLN A 136 14.42 -13.57 -0.16
CA GLN A 136 13.38 -14.28 0.58
C GLN A 136 12.56 -13.33 1.45
N LEU A 137 13.22 -12.42 2.18
CA LEU A 137 12.55 -11.37 2.95
C LEU A 137 11.71 -10.51 2.01
N ALA A 138 12.33 -9.99 0.94
CA ALA A 138 11.63 -9.16 -0.03
C ALA A 138 10.42 -9.86 -0.67
N GLN A 139 10.37 -11.20 -0.73
CA GLN A 139 9.22 -11.98 -1.19
C GLN A 139 8.12 -12.16 -0.14
N ARG A 140 8.47 -12.19 1.15
CA ARG A 140 7.51 -12.30 2.26
C ARG A 140 6.84 -10.97 2.62
N LEU A 141 7.50 -9.84 2.33
CA LEU A 141 6.88 -8.53 2.53
C LEU A 141 5.54 -8.46 1.79
N TRP A 142 4.49 -8.05 2.50
CA TRP A 142 3.11 -7.94 2.00
C TRP A 142 2.48 -9.24 1.48
N SER A 143 2.98 -10.43 1.87
CA SER A 143 2.40 -11.70 1.46
C SER A 143 1.14 -12.10 2.22
N GLU A 144 0.96 -11.63 3.46
CA GLU A 144 -0.20 -11.95 4.29
C GLU A 144 -1.06 -10.69 4.46
N THR A 145 -2.17 -10.62 3.73
CA THR A 145 -3.06 -9.45 3.72
C THR A 145 -4.12 -9.45 4.82
N GLU A 146 -4.35 -10.60 5.47
CA GLU A 146 -5.34 -10.71 6.54
C GLU A 146 -4.77 -10.31 7.92
N SER A 147 -3.44 -10.41 8.08
CA SER A 147 -2.75 -10.06 9.33
C SER A 147 -2.32 -8.61 9.32
N MET A 148 -2.97 -7.78 10.13
CA MET A 148 -2.61 -6.36 10.24
C MET A 148 -1.23 -6.12 10.86
N ASP A 149 -0.78 -7.02 11.73
CA ASP A 149 0.58 -7.01 12.26
C ASP A 149 1.60 -7.24 11.14
N HIS A 150 1.36 -8.25 10.29
CA HIS A 150 2.23 -8.53 9.14
C HIS A 150 2.30 -7.34 8.18
N VAL A 151 1.17 -6.71 7.93
CA VAL A 151 1.04 -5.55 7.04
C VAL A 151 1.77 -4.35 7.60
N ALA A 152 1.58 -4.04 8.88
CA ALA A 152 2.26 -2.96 9.56
C ALA A 152 3.79 -3.18 9.57
N LYS A 153 4.24 -4.39 9.90
CA LYS A 153 5.67 -4.76 9.85
C LYS A 153 6.24 -4.70 8.43
N SER A 154 5.48 -5.17 7.44
CA SER A 154 5.85 -5.07 6.02
C SER A 154 6.07 -3.62 5.62
N ALA A 155 5.08 -2.76 5.92
CA ALA A 155 5.12 -1.33 5.62
C ALA A 155 6.32 -0.66 6.30
N ALA A 156 6.58 -0.95 7.58
CA ALA A 156 7.71 -0.39 8.31
C ALA A 156 9.06 -0.76 7.68
N ILE A 157 9.24 -2.01 7.24
CA ILE A 157 10.47 -2.44 6.57
C ILE A 157 10.62 -1.73 5.23
N VAL A 158 9.59 -1.71 4.39
CA VAL A 158 9.62 -1.05 3.08
C VAL A 158 9.91 0.44 3.24
N ALA A 159 9.24 1.11 4.17
CA ALA A 159 9.43 2.52 4.48
C ALA A 159 10.88 2.82 4.88
N LYS A 160 11.48 2.02 5.77
CA LYS A 160 12.90 2.16 6.13
C LYS A 160 13.82 1.90 4.92
N LEU A 161 13.52 0.92 4.07
CA LEU A 161 14.33 0.61 2.90
C LEU A 161 14.34 1.75 1.86
N ILE A 162 13.19 2.38 1.62
CA ILE A 162 13.10 3.50 0.68
C ILE A 162 13.50 4.84 1.29
N GLY A 163 13.81 4.89 2.59
CA GLY A 163 14.16 6.13 3.29
C GLY A 163 12.96 7.05 3.50
N PHE A 164 11.75 6.48 3.61
CA PHE A 164 10.51 7.24 3.77
C PHE A 164 10.59 8.23 4.96
N PHE A 165 11.16 7.81 6.08
CA PHE A 165 11.33 8.64 7.28
C PHE A 165 12.57 9.54 7.24
N ASP A 166 13.50 9.34 6.30
CA ASP A 166 14.69 10.19 6.15
C ASP A 166 14.30 11.60 5.63
N HIS A 167 13.09 11.74 5.07
CA HIS A 167 12.53 12.98 4.53
C HIS A 167 11.44 13.58 5.43
N GLY A 168 11.54 13.40 6.76
CA GLY A 168 10.50 13.55 7.79
C GLY A 168 9.60 14.81 7.84
N LEU A 169 9.63 15.71 6.86
CA LEU A 169 8.71 16.83 6.68
C LEU A 169 8.33 17.11 5.20
N ALA A 170 9.01 16.52 4.22
CA ALA A 170 8.83 16.88 2.80
C ALA A 170 7.69 16.12 2.09
N LEU A 171 7.16 15.03 2.67
CA LEU A 171 6.17 14.22 1.98
C LEU A 171 4.76 14.83 1.99
N GLU A 172 4.37 15.53 3.06
CA GLU A 172 3.09 16.28 3.07
C GLU A 172 3.12 17.48 2.12
N GLU A 173 4.28 18.15 1.96
CA GLU A 173 4.43 19.28 1.03
C GLU A 173 4.58 18.85 -0.44
N THR A 174 5.29 17.75 -0.74
CA THR A 174 5.53 17.31 -2.13
C THR A 174 4.34 16.59 -2.77
N LEU A 175 3.32 16.20 -2.00
CA LEU A 175 2.10 15.56 -2.48
C LEU A 175 0.93 16.53 -2.71
N GLY A 176 1.13 17.84 -2.53
CA GLY A 176 0.09 18.84 -2.77
C GLY A 176 -1.11 18.75 -1.81
N LEU A 177 -0.92 18.13 -0.64
CA LEU A 177 -1.98 17.94 0.37
C LEU A 177 -2.05 19.07 1.40
N ARG A 178 -1.59 20.27 1.04
CA ARG A 178 -1.82 21.48 1.82
C ARG A 178 -3.07 22.17 1.27
N PHE A 179 -4.24 21.74 1.71
CA PHE A 179 -5.42 22.61 1.73
C PHE A 179 -5.28 23.53 2.94
N ALA A 180 -4.52 24.61 2.79
CA ALA A 180 -4.54 25.73 3.74
C ALA A 180 -5.61 26.75 3.27
N PRO A 181 -6.24 27.47 4.21
CA PRO A 181 -7.63 27.95 4.13
C PRO A 181 -7.91 29.01 3.06
#